data_AF-A0A1B1MED6-F1
#
_entry.id   AF-A0A1B1MED6-F1
#
_cell.length_a   1.000
_cell.length_b   1.000
_cell.length_c   1.000
_cell.angle_alpha   90.00
_cell.angle_beta   90.00
_cell.angle_gamma   90.00
#
_symmetry.space_group_name_H-M   'P 1'
#
loop_
_entity.id
_entity.type
_entity.pdbx_description
1 polymer ?
#
loop_
_entity_poly.entity_id
_entity_poly.type
_entity_poly.pdbx_seq_one_letter_code
_entity_poly.pdbx_strand_id
1 'polypeptide(L)'
;MAAEVRRRRKELRMSAQDLADRCEEIGHPSPRNVIANTESGRRANLPLVDVLVLAEALRTSPICLLYPVGYVDRVQRLPLQHSEPTWDAMRWFTGDSEDFGLEDDMLRSFRAHVRHQRAALAALKGEKHERRKAETAPNRAEHEEAALAQADYTERALEAKYRLRSTHAFIRELDHIRALLGLADTDDPEAMPLIAARLEEVGDEKSPLPDVEETRRRLKSGQDLIDRLTVSEWLDR
;
A
#
# COMPACT_ATOMS: atom_id res chain seq x y z
N MET A 1 -0.15 15.48 18.25
CA MET A 1 0.92 16.12 17.45
C MET A 1 1.78 17.12 18.22
N ALA A 2 1.27 18.27 18.70
CA ALA A 2 2.08 19.30 19.36
C ALA A 2 3.00 18.76 20.48
N ALA A 3 2.44 17.93 21.36
CA ALA A 3 3.19 17.27 22.44
C ALA A 3 4.26 16.30 21.93
N GLU A 4 4.03 15.63 20.80
CA GLU A 4 4.95 14.64 20.22
C GLU A 4 6.17 15.29 19.58
N VAL A 5 5.99 16.41 18.87
CA VAL A 5 7.11 17.22 18.35
C VAL A 5 8.03 17.62 19.49
N ARG A 6 7.45 18.16 20.57
CA ARG A 6 8.20 18.57 21.76
C ARG A 6 8.89 17.40 22.44
N ARG A 7 8.22 16.26 22.58
CA ARG A 7 8.78 15.04 23.20
C ARG A 7 9.98 14.56 22.39
N ARG A 8 9.81 14.33 21.10
CA ARG A 8 10.86 13.81 20.23
C ARG A 8 12.07 14.75 20.15
N ARG A 9 11.83 16.06 20.07
CA ARG A 9 12.92 17.06 20.11
C ARG A 9 13.73 16.97 21.41
N LYS A 10 13.06 16.83 22.56
CA LYS A 10 13.73 16.67 23.85
C LYS A 10 14.49 15.35 23.98
N GLU A 11 13.98 14.25 23.43
CA GLU A 11 14.70 12.96 23.37
C GLU A 11 16.02 13.08 22.60
N LEU A 12 16.01 13.85 21.51
CA LEU A 12 17.20 14.17 20.73
C LEU A 12 18.08 15.26 21.36
N ARG A 13 17.69 15.78 22.53
CA ARG A 13 18.37 16.88 23.24
C ARG A 13 18.52 18.15 22.40
N MET A 14 17.61 18.38 21.46
CA MET A 14 17.62 19.54 20.59
C MET A 14 16.92 20.73 21.25
N SER A 15 17.47 21.92 21.09
CA SER A 15 16.77 23.18 21.33
C SER A 15 15.72 23.42 20.23
N ALA A 16 14.79 24.35 20.46
CA ALA A 16 13.85 24.77 19.41
C ALA A 16 14.55 25.50 18.25
N GLN A 17 15.74 26.07 18.51
CA GLN A 17 16.57 26.66 17.46
C GLN A 17 17.23 25.56 16.63
N ASP A 18 17.78 24.53 17.27
CA ASP A 18 18.44 23.41 16.56
C ASP A 18 17.45 22.71 15.61
N LEU A 19 16.17 22.62 15.98
CA LEU A 19 15.13 22.09 15.09
C LEU A 19 14.82 23.05 13.93
N ALA A 20 14.83 24.37 14.18
CA ALA A 20 14.65 25.38 13.12
C ALA A 20 15.78 25.30 12.09
N ASP A 21 17.02 25.26 12.59
CA ASP A 21 18.22 25.16 11.77
C ASP A 21 18.19 23.87 10.92
N ARG A 22 17.76 22.75 11.52
CA ARG A 22 17.61 21.49 10.79
C ARG A 22 16.52 21.53 9.69
N CYS A 23 15.42 22.24 9.92
CA CYS A 23 14.41 22.46 8.90
C CYS A 23 14.93 23.33 7.75
N GLU A 24 15.76 24.33 8.06
CA GLU A 24 16.45 25.17 7.06
C GLU A 24 17.44 24.36 6.22
N GLU A 25 18.22 23.46 6.82
CA GLU A 25 19.12 22.54 6.11
C GLU A 25 18.40 21.61 5.13
N ILE A 26 17.13 21.26 5.41
CA ILE A 26 16.27 20.45 4.51
C ILE A 26 15.73 21.29 3.34
N GLY A 27 15.88 22.62 3.38
CA GLY A 27 15.37 23.55 2.38
C GLY A 27 13.95 24.03 2.63
N HIS A 28 13.40 23.78 3.83
CA HIS A 28 12.08 24.28 4.22
C HIS A 28 12.14 24.99 5.59
N PRO A 29 12.58 26.27 5.61
CA PRO A 29 12.81 27.00 6.84
C PRO A 29 11.55 27.07 7.72
N SER A 30 11.67 26.62 8.97
CA SER A 30 10.62 26.73 9.98
C SER A 30 11.16 27.54 11.16
N PRO A 31 10.84 28.85 11.25
CA PRO A 31 11.39 29.71 12.30
C PRO A 31 11.11 29.18 13.71
N ARG A 32 12.05 29.41 14.65
CA ARG A 32 11.95 28.95 16.05
C ARG A 32 10.61 29.30 16.72
N ASN A 33 10.06 30.50 16.46
CA ASN A 33 8.77 30.92 17.01
C ASN A 33 7.60 30.09 16.46
N VAL A 34 7.65 29.67 15.19
CA VAL A 34 6.67 28.77 14.58
C VAL A 34 6.73 27.41 15.26
N ILE A 35 7.93 26.85 15.44
CA ILE A 35 8.13 25.60 16.17
C ILE A 35 7.57 25.69 17.59
N ALA A 36 7.90 26.75 18.33
CA ALA A 36 7.41 26.95 19.69
C ALA A 36 5.87 27.07 19.74
N ASN A 37 5.26 27.75 18.76
CA ASN A 37 3.80 27.87 18.65
C ASN A 37 3.14 26.53 18.33
N THR A 38 3.73 25.73 17.45
CA THR A 38 3.31 24.36 17.15
C THR A 38 3.39 23.48 18.41
N GLU A 39 4.51 23.48 19.14
CA GLU A 39 4.71 22.66 20.33
C GLU A 39 3.79 23.03 21.50
N SER A 40 3.40 24.30 21.60
CA SER A 40 2.45 24.78 22.60
C SER A 40 0.98 24.50 22.25
N GLY A 41 0.69 24.05 21.02
CA GLY A 41 -0.66 23.88 20.52
C GLY A 41 -1.37 25.19 20.15
N ARG A 42 -0.71 26.35 20.26
CA ARG A 42 -1.26 27.64 19.82
C ARG A 42 -1.51 27.69 18.30
N ARG A 43 -0.72 26.94 17.54
CA ARG A 43 -0.95 26.73 16.10
C ARG A 43 -1.66 25.39 15.91
N ALA A 44 -2.98 25.44 15.78
CA ALA A 44 -3.80 24.24 15.54
C ALA A 44 -3.67 23.72 14.10
N ASN A 45 -3.50 24.62 13.13
CA ASN A 45 -3.37 24.29 11.71
C ASN A 45 -1.90 24.26 11.30
N LEU A 46 -1.42 23.07 10.94
CA LEU A 46 -0.08 22.86 10.42
C LEU A 46 -0.18 22.27 9.00
N PRO A 47 0.40 22.91 7.98
CA PRO A 47 0.50 22.36 6.64
C PRO A 47 1.12 20.94 6.65
N LEU A 48 0.68 20.06 5.74
CA LEU A 48 1.23 18.71 5.64
C LEU A 48 2.75 18.75 5.38
N VAL A 49 3.22 19.69 4.55
CA VAL A 49 4.65 19.88 4.30
C VAL A 49 5.44 20.17 5.58
N ASP A 50 4.91 21.03 6.47
CA ASP A 50 5.55 21.31 7.77
C ASP A 50 5.64 20.03 8.61
N VAL A 51 4.62 19.15 8.58
CA VAL A 51 4.65 17.86 9.30
C VAL A 51 5.74 16.94 8.74
N LEU A 52 5.86 16.84 7.42
CA LEU A 52 6.87 16.01 6.76
C LEU A 52 8.29 16.49 7.09
N VAL A 53 8.53 17.79 6.99
CA VAL A 53 9.83 18.42 7.28
C VAL A 53 10.19 18.27 8.75
N LEU A 54 9.24 18.48 9.67
CA LEU A 54 9.48 18.27 11.10
C LEU A 54 9.80 16.80 11.40
N ALA A 55 9.12 15.85 10.76
CA ALA A 55 9.39 14.43 10.94
C ALA A 55 10.79 14.05 10.48
N GLU A 56 11.20 14.52 9.30
CA GLU A 56 12.55 14.33 8.76
C GLU A 56 13.61 14.96 9.68
N ALA A 57 13.40 16.22 10.10
CA ALA A 57 14.31 16.90 11.02
C ALA A 57 14.45 16.19 12.38
N LEU A 58 13.36 15.57 12.86
CA LEU A 58 13.30 14.80 14.10
C LEU A 58 13.65 13.31 13.94
N ARG A 59 14.08 12.88 12.74
CA ARG A 59 14.44 11.50 12.40
C ARG A 59 13.37 10.51 12.89
N THR A 60 12.13 10.77 12.50
CA THR A 60 10.96 9.94 12.82
C THR A 60 10.03 9.86 11.62
N SER A 61 9.15 8.87 11.59
CA SER A 61 8.07 8.84 10.60
C SER A 61 7.02 9.92 10.90
N PRO A 62 6.46 10.62 9.90
CA PRO A 62 5.38 11.59 10.08
C PRO A 62 4.19 11.01 10.85
N ILE A 63 3.88 9.73 10.63
CA ILE A 63 2.78 9.05 11.32
C ILE A 63 2.98 9.03 12.84
N CYS A 64 4.22 8.91 13.32
CA CYS A 64 4.50 8.85 14.75
C CYS A 64 4.32 10.21 15.44
N LEU A 65 4.33 11.32 14.70
CA LEU A 65 3.98 12.65 15.23
C LEU A 65 2.45 12.80 15.37
N LEU A 66 1.69 12.18 14.48
CA LEU A 66 0.23 12.21 14.49
C LEU A 66 -0.35 11.20 15.49
N TYR A 67 0.09 9.95 15.39
CA TYR A 67 -0.34 8.81 16.19
C TYR A 67 0.87 8.17 16.89
N PRO A 68 1.18 8.59 18.12
CA PRO A 68 2.35 8.12 18.85
C PRO A 68 2.08 6.78 19.52
N VAL A 69 1.99 5.73 18.70
CA VAL A 69 1.78 4.34 19.13
C VAL A 69 2.82 3.96 20.19
N GLY A 70 2.36 3.37 21.29
CA GLY A 70 3.19 2.96 22.43
C GLY A 70 3.49 4.07 23.45
N TYR A 71 3.14 5.34 23.15
CA TYR A 71 3.32 6.46 24.08
C TYR A 71 1.98 7.06 24.54
N VAL A 72 0.99 7.09 23.65
CA VAL A 72 -0.37 7.51 23.95
C VAL A 72 -1.30 6.37 23.59
N ASP A 73 -2.11 5.93 24.55
CA ASP A 73 -3.04 4.80 24.38
C ASP A 73 -4.21 5.15 23.47
N ARG A 74 -4.75 6.38 23.62
CA ARG A 74 -5.92 6.84 22.87
C ARG A 74 -5.74 8.22 22.27
N VAL A 75 -6.22 8.40 21.05
CA VAL A 75 -6.11 9.65 20.28
C VAL A 75 -7.45 9.98 19.63
N GLN A 76 -7.65 11.26 19.35
CA GLN A 76 -8.76 11.69 18.52
C GLN A 76 -8.32 11.61 17.06
N ARG A 77 -8.92 10.68 16.29
CA ARG A 77 -8.65 10.47 14.86
C ARG A 77 -9.20 11.61 14.00
N LEU A 78 -10.41 12.07 14.30
CA LEU A 78 -11.08 13.18 13.63
C LEU A 78 -11.57 14.23 14.63
N PRO A 79 -11.59 15.53 14.27
CA PRO A 79 -12.06 16.58 15.16
C PRO A 79 -13.46 16.30 15.71
N LEU A 80 -13.68 16.67 16.97
CA LEU A 80 -14.98 16.56 17.66
C LEU A 80 -15.52 15.13 17.83
N GLN A 81 -14.73 14.09 17.53
CA GLN A 81 -15.09 12.69 17.79
C GLN A 81 -14.52 12.18 19.12
N HIS A 82 -15.07 11.06 19.60
CA HIS A 82 -14.52 10.38 20.77
C HIS A 82 -13.10 9.89 20.50
N SER A 83 -12.29 9.76 21.56
CA SER A 83 -10.97 9.14 21.43
C SER A 83 -11.09 7.66 21.09
N GLU A 84 -10.20 7.18 20.22
CA GLU A 84 -10.08 5.80 19.76
C GLU A 84 -8.70 5.24 20.14
N PRO A 85 -8.50 3.92 20.21
CA PRO A 85 -7.16 3.35 20.41
C PRO A 85 -6.19 3.86 19.34
N THR A 86 -4.98 4.29 19.75
CA THR A 86 -3.99 4.87 18.84
C THR A 86 -3.58 3.92 17.72
N TRP A 87 -3.57 2.61 18.02
CA TRP A 87 -3.31 1.57 17.02
C TRP A 87 -4.35 1.57 15.89
N ASP A 88 -5.64 1.70 16.23
CA ASP A 88 -6.72 1.68 15.25
C ASP A 88 -6.73 2.94 14.39
N ALA A 89 -6.51 4.11 15.01
CA ALA A 89 -6.37 5.37 14.28
C ALA A 89 -5.17 5.35 13.31
N MET A 90 -4.05 4.73 13.70
CA MET A 90 -2.89 4.54 12.84
C MET A 90 -3.19 3.59 11.67
N ARG A 91 -3.85 2.44 11.94
CA ARG A 91 -4.24 1.49 10.89
C ARG A 91 -5.13 2.15 9.86
N TRP A 92 -6.16 2.86 10.31
CA TRP A 92 -7.03 3.64 9.44
C TRP A 92 -6.24 4.62 8.56
N PHE A 93 -5.39 5.46 9.15
CA PHE A 93 -4.67 6.48 8.39
C PHE A 93 -3.72 5.89 7.35
N THR A 94 -3.13 4.74 7.63
CA THR A 94 -2.22 4.09 6.70
C THR A 94 -2.95 3.22 5.66
N GLY A 95 -4.26 3.04 5.75
CA GLY A 95 -5.01 2.11 4.90
C GLY A 95 -4.79 0.64 5.26
N ASP A 96 -4.45 0.36 6.52
CA ASP A 96 -4.36 -0.99 7.12
C ASP A 96 -5.64 -1.42 7.86
N SER A 97 -6.75 -0.72 7.64
CA SER A 97 -8.09 -1.09 8.13
C SER A 97 -8.86 -1.85 7.07
N GLU A 98 -9.77 -2.74 7.44
CA GLU A 98 -10.62 -3.50 6.49
C GLU A 98 -11.84 -2.71 5.99
N ASP A 99 -12.10 -1.53 6.58
CA ASP A 99 -13.36 -0.78 6.39
C ASP A 99 -13.46 0.06 5.11
N PHE A 100 -12.37 0.19 4.35
CA PHE A 100 -12.38 0.89 3.06
C PHE A 100 -12.68 -0.11 1.94
N GLY A 101 -13.68 0.22 1.11
CA GLY A 101 -14.18 -0.61 0.00
C GLY A 101 -13.15 -0.88 -1.10
N LEU A 102 -13.60 -1.50 -2.20
CA LEU A 102 -12.80 -2.01 -3.33
C LEU A 102 -11.84 -0.98 -3.98
N GLU A 103 -12.03 0.32 -3.72
CA GLU A 103 -11.19 1.39 -4.25
C GLU A 103 -9.74 1.39 -3.70
N ASP A 104 -9.51 0.82 -2.51
CA ASP A 104 -8.18 0.72 -1.87
C ASP A 104 -7.43 -0.60 -2.15
N ASP A 105 -7.93 -1.42 -3.08
CA ASP A 105 -7.37 -2.75 -3.40
C ASP A 105 -5.91 -2.72 -3.81
N MET A 106 -5.44 -1.63 -4.45
CA MET A 106 -4.05 -1.53 -4.85
C MET A 106 -3.10 -1.35 -3.68
N LEU A 107 -3.44 -0.50 -2.70
CA LEU A 107 -2.59 -0.30 -1.54
C LEU A 107 -2.45 -1.61 -0.76
N ARG A 108 -3.55 -2.34 -0.58
CA ARG A 108 -3.56 -3.69 0.00
C ARG A 108 -2.71 -4.66 -0.80
N SER A 109 -2.88 -4.70 -2.12
CA SER A 109 -2.16 -5.60 -3.02
C SER A 109 -0.67 -5.33 -3.05
N PHE A 110 -0.24 -4.07 -3.11
CA PHE A 110 1.17 -3.68 -3.04
C PHE A 110 1.79 -4.06 -1.69
N ARG A 111 1.06 -3.88 -0.58
CA ARG A 111 1.54 -4.32 0.74
C ARG A 111 1.70 -5.82 0.83
N ALA A 112 0.71 -6.58 0.37
CA ALA A 112 0.80 -8.04 0.28
C ALA A 112 1.98 -8.47 -0.59
N HIS A 113 2.14 -7.84 -1.76
CA HIS A 113 3.24 -8.09 -2.67
C HIS A 113 4.61 -7.89 -2.00
N VAL A 114 4.85 -6.74 -1.36
CA VAL A 114 6.11 -6.46 -0.66
C VAL A 114 6.35 -7.45 0.49
N ARG A 115 5.30 -7.83 1.24
CA ARG A 115 5.39 -8.83 2.31
C ARG A 115 5.79 -10.20 1.76
N HIS A 116 5.16 -10.66 0.70
CA HIS A 116 5.47 -11.94 0.06
C HIS A 116 6.85 -11.95 -0.57
N GLN A 117 7.26 -10.85 -1.20
CA GLN A 117 8.59 -10.71 -1.77
C GLN A 117 9.68 -10.80 -0.68
N ARG A 118 9.50 -10.08 0.45
CA ARG A 118 10.43 -10.16 1.59
C ARG A 118 10.48 -11.56 2.19
N ALA A 119 9.33 -12.21 2.36
CA ALA A 119 9.26 -13.58 2.87
C ALA A 119 9.97 -14.58 1.94
N ALA A 120 9.77 -14.47 0.62
CA ALA A 120 10.42 -15.32 -0.37
C ALA A 120 11.94 -15.13 -0.36
N LEU A 121 12.41 -13.88 -0.31
CA LEU A 121 13.84 -13.58 -0.23
C LEU A 121 14.47 -14.09 1.07
N ALA A 122 13.78 -13.95 2.20
CA ALA A 122 14.24 -14.46 3.50
C ALA A 122 14.32 -15.99 3.50
N ALA A 123 13.28 -16.67 3.00
CA ALA A 123 13.25 -18.13 2.92
C ALA A 123 14.35 -18.70 2.01
N LEU A 124 14.58 -18.09 0.84
CA LEU A 124 15.66 -18.50 -0.07
C LEU A 124 17.06 -18.29 0.53
N LYS A 125 17.25 -17.20 1.28
CA LYS A 125 18.51 -16.98 2.01
C LYS A 125 18.71 -18.01 3.12
N GLY A 126 17.65 -18.32 3.87
CA GLY A 126 17.65 -19.35 4.91
C GLY A 126 17.98 -20.73 4.34
N GLU A 127 17.29 -21.15 3.27
CA GLU A 127 17.53 -22.42 2.58
C GLU A 127 18.99 -22.56 2.15
N LYS A 128 19.54 -21.54 1.48
CA LYS A 128 20.93 -21.54 1.04
C LYS A 128 21.92 -21.64 2.20
N HIS A 129 21.60 -20.99 3.32
CA HIS A 129 22.43 -21.00 4.53
C HIS A 129 22.42 -22.37 5.21
N GLU A 130 21.24 -22.95 5.41
CA GLU A 130 21.11 -24.28 6.03
C GLU A 130 21.66 -25.39 5.13
N ARG A 131 21.50 -25.29 3.81
CA ARG A 131 22.16 -26.20 2.86
C ARG A 131 23.68 -26.20 3.01
N ARG A 132 24.29 -25.01 3.09
CA ARG A 132 25.75 -24.87 3.29
C ARG A 132 26.19 -25.42 4.65
N LYS A 133 25.38 -25.28 5.69
CA LYS A 133 25.65 -25.89 6.99
C LYS A 133 25.59 -27.41 6.92
N ALA A 134 24.59 -27.98 6.25
CA ALA A 134 24.50 -29.43 6.05
C ALA A 134 25.73 -29.96 5.28
N GLU A 135 26.15 -29.27 4.21
CA GLU A 135 27.34 -29.61 3.42
C GLU A 135 28.65 -29.56 4.23
N THR A 136 28.75 -28.67 5.21
CA THR A 136 29.98 -28.43 6.01
C THR A 136 29.89 -29.01 7.43
N ALA A 137 28.84 -29.75 7.75
CA ALA A 137 28.57 -30.25 9.10
C ALA A 137 29.65 -31.25 9.56
N PRO A 138 30.26 -31.04 10.74
CA PRO A 138 31.34 -31.89 11.25
C PRO A 138 30.84 -33.23 11.81
N ASN A 139 29.55 -33.33 12.17
CA ASN A 139 28.97 -34.53 12.75
C ASN A 139 27.55 -34.78 12.22
N ARG A 140 27.06 -36.02 12.44
CA ARG A 140 25.77 -36.49 11.94
C ARG A 140 24.57 -35.74 12.54
N ALA A 141 24.64 -35.35 13.82
CA ALA A 141 23.55 -34.65 14.48
C ALA A 141 23.35 -33.24 13.91
N GLU A 142 24.43 -32.48 13.71
CA GLU A 142 24.40 -31.16 13.09
C GLU A 142 23.99 -31.22 11.62
N HIS A 143 24.39 -32.27 10.90
CA HIS A 143 23.91 -32.51 9.53
C HIS A 143 22.40 -32.76 9.49
N GLU A 144 21.87 -33.61 10.38
CA GLU A 144 20.43 -33.92 10.47
C GLU A 144 19.62 -32.68 10.86
N GLU A 145 20.08 -31.87 11.81
CA GLU A 145 19.45 -30.60 12.19
C GLU A 145 19.44 -29.58 11.03
N ALA A 146 20.57 -29.40 10.35
CA ALA A 146 20.67 -28.51 9.20
C ALA A 146 19.81 -28.98 8.03
N ALA A 147 19.68 -30.29 7.81
CA ALA A 147 18.81 -30.86 6.78
C ALA A 147 17.32 -30.63 7.09
N LEU A 148 16.90 -30.78 8.36
CA LEU A 148 15.53 -30.46 8.78
C LEU A 148 15.23 -28.96 8.61
N ALA A 149 16.15 -28.09 9.02
CA ALA A 149 16.01 -26.65 8.85
C ALA A 149 15.98 -26.24 7.36
N GLN A 150 16.81 -26.88 6.52
CA GLN A 150 16.78 -26.68 5.08
C GLN A 150 15.41 -27.07 4.48
N ALA A 151 14.82 -28.19 4.91
CA ALA A 151 13.51 -28.64 4.44
C ALA A 151 12.40 -27.62 4.79
N ASP A 152 12.37 -27.11 6.03
CA ASP A 152 11.44 -26.05 6.45
C ASP A 152 11.60 -24.77 5.64
N TYR A 153 12.84 -24.31 5.40
CA TYR A 153 13.08 -23.15 4.55
C TYR A 153 12.67 -23.38 3.08
N THR A 154 12.83 -24.60 2.58
CA THR A 154 12.41 -24.96 1.22
C THR A 154 10.89 -24.86 1.08
N GLU A 155 10.13 -25.40 2.05
CA GLU A 155 8.67 -25.30 2.09
C GLU A 155 8.21 -23.84 2.16
N ARG A 156 8.79 -23.05 3.08
CA ARG A 156 8.51 -21.61 3.19
C ARG A 156 8.83 -20.84 1.91
N ALA A 157 9.90 -21.21 1.21
CA ALA A 157 10.28 -20.59 -0.05
C ALA A 157 9.27 -20.92 -1.17
N LEU A 158 8.77 -22.15 -1.22
CA LEU A 158 7.72 -22.55 -2.17
C LEU A 158 6.42 -21.80 -1.91
N GLU A 159 5.96 -21.78 -0.66
CA GLU A 159 4.74 -21.06 -0.25
C GLU A 159 4.84 -19.56 -0.55
N ALA A 160 5.96 -18.93 -0.18
CA ALA A 160 6.16 -17.51 -0.42
C ALA A 160 6.25 -17.18 -1.92
N LYS A 161 6.89 -18.02 -2.74
CA LYS A 161 6.91 -17.89 -4.21
C LYS A 161 5.50 -18.01 -4.81
N TYR A 162 4.71 -18.96 -4.33
CA TYR A 162 3.33 -19.15 -4.77
C TYR A 162 2.49 -17.90 -4.47
N ARG A 163 2.52 -17.42 -3.22
CA ARG A 163 1.80 -16.21 -2.80
C ARG A 163 2.24 -14.98 -3.61
N LEU A 164 3.54 -14.82 -3.83
CA LEU A 164 4.08 -13.72 -4.63
C LEU A 164 3.55 -13.75 -6.07
N ARG A 165 3.56 -14.91 -6.72
CA ARG A 165 3.03 -15.10 -8.08
C ARG A 165 1.53 -14.82 -8.15
N SER A 166 0.77 -15.28 -7.16
CA SER A 166 -0.67 -15.03 -7.07
C SER A 166 -0.98 -13.54 -6.94
N THR A 167 -0.29 -12.82 -6.04
CA THR A 167 -0.47 -11.37 -5.92
C THR A 167 -0.04 -10.63 -7.19
N HIS A 168 1.02 -11.07 -7.87
CA HIS A 168 1.44 -10.50 -9.15
C HIS A 168 0.41 -10.70 -10.26
N ALA A 169 -0.23 -11.87 -10.32
CA ALA A 169 -1.30 -12.14 -11.27
C ALA A 169 -2.48 -11.20 -11.01
N PHE A 170 -2.91 -11.07 -9.75
CA PHE A 170 -4.00 -10.18 -9.36
C PHE A 170 -3.74 -8.71 -9.69
N ILE A 171 -2.55 -8.18 -9.38
CA ILE A 171 -2.20 -6.79 -9.70
C ILE A 171 -2.24 -6.55 -11.22
N ARG A 172 -1.71 -7.48 -12.02
CA ARG A 172 -1.72 -7.37 -13.49
C ARG A 172 -3.14 -7.39 -14.05
N GLU A 173 -3.99 -8.25 -13.50
CA GLU A 173 -5.39 -8.36 -13.88
C GLU A 173 -6.15 -7.06 -13.59
N LEU A 174 -5.95 -6.46 -12.40
CA LEU A 174 -6.51 -5.15 -12.05
C LEU A 174 -6.01 -4.03 -12.95
N ASP A 175 -4.70 -3.99 -13.25
CA ASP A 175 -4.13 -3.00 -14.17
C ASP A 175 -4.72 -3.14 -15.59
N HIS A 176 -4.98 -4.38 -16.03
CA HIS A 176 -5.61 -4.67 -17.31
C HIS A 176 -7.08 -4.22 -17.34
N ILE A 177 -7.86 -4.49 -16.29
CA ILE A 177 -9.24 -3.99 -16.15
C ILE A 177 -9.26 -2.46 -16.18
N ARG A 178 -8.34 -1.80 -15.49
CA ARG A 178 -8.23 -0.32 -15.51
C ARG A 178 -7.87 0.21 -16.88
N ALA A 179 -6.99 -0.47 -17.61
CA ALA A 179 -6.65 -0.10 -18.98
C ALA A 179 -7.87 -0.22 -19.90
N LEU A 180 -8.71 -1.24 -19.71
CA LEU A 180 -9.98 -1.40 -20.43
C LEU A 180 -10.98 -0.29 -20.07
N LEU A 181 -11.22 -0.04 -18.79
CA LEU A 181 -12.13 1.03 -18.33
C LEU A 181 -11.65 2.41 -18.78
N GLY A 182 -10.33 2.64 -18.84
CA GLY A 182 -9.72 3.86 -19.34
C GLY A 182 -9.84 4.06 -20.85
N LEU A 183 -10.44 3.13 -21.60
CA LEU A 183 -10.77 3.33 -23.02
C LEU A 183 -12.02 4.19 -23.22
N ALA A 184 -12.87 4.33 -22.21
CA ALA A 184 -14.03 5.22 -22.30
C ALA A 184 -13.57 6.67 -22.25
N ASP A 185 -13.64 7.36 -23.39
CA ASP A 185 -13.41 8.79 -23.48
C ASP A 185 -14.57 9.56 -22.79
N THR A 186 -14.26 10.67 -22.12
CA THR A 186 -15.27 11.51 -21.44
C THR A 186 -16.34 12.09 -22.37
N ASP A 187 -16.07 12.14 -23.68
CA ASP A 187 -16.97 12.68 -24.70
C ASP A 187 -17.87 11.60 -25.34
N ASP A 188 -17.71 10.32 -24.96
CA ASP A 188 -18.55 9.21 -25.39
C ASP A 188 -19.27 8.57 -24.18
N PRO A 189 -20.52 8.98 -23.90
CA PRO A 189 -21.27 8.48 -22.75
C PRO A 189 -21.66 6.99 -22.88
N GLU A 190 -21.57 6.38 -24.07
CA GLU A 190 -21.95 4.99 -24.31
C GLU A 190 -20.78 4.02 -24.15
N ALA A 191 -19.54 4.50 -24.28
CA ALA A 191 -18.33 3.67 -24.17
C ALA A 191 -18.19 2.98 -22.80
N MET A 192 -18.45 3.69 -21.70
CA MET A 192 -18.29 3.13 -20.35
C MET A 192 -19.30 2.01 -20.05
N PRO A 193 -20.62 2.17 -20.30
CA PRO A 193 -21.59 1.08 -20.19
C PRO A 193 -21.24 -0.17 -21.02
N LEU A 194 -20.77 0.02 -22.26
CA LEU A 194 -20.37 -1.08 -23.15
C LEU A 194 -19.18 -1.88 -22.59
N ILE A 195 -18.14 -1.19 -22.13
CA ILE A 195 -16.97 -1.84 -21.51
C ILE A 195 -17.36 -2.54 -20.21
N ALA A 196 -18.19 -1.91 -19.37
CA ALA A 196 -18.63 -2.48 -18.10
C ALA A 196 -19.44 -3.77 -18.31
N ALA A 197 -20.40 -3.76 -19.23
CA ALA A 197 -21.21 -4.95 -19.52
C ALA A 197 -20.38 -6.08 -20.18
N ARG A 198 -19.35 -5.74 -20.97
CA ARG A 198 -18.40 -6.76 -21.45
C ARG A 198 -17.56 -7.37 -20.33
N LEU A 199 -17.12 -6.57 -19.36
CA LEU A 199 -16.39 -7.06 -18.19
C LEU A 199 -17.27 -7.92 -17.26
N GLU A 200 -18.56 -7.60 -17.16
CA GLU A 200 -19.54 -8.39 -16.42
C GLU A 200 -19.69 -9.80 -17.03
N GLU A 201 -19.86 -9.88 -18.36
CA GLU A 201 -19.91 -11.17 -19.10
C GLU A 201 -18.63 -11.99 -18.89
N VAL A 202 -17.46 -11.36 -18.92
CA VAL A 202 -16.18 -12.02 -18.64
C VAL A 202 -16.16 -12.60 -17.21
N GLY A 203 -16.70 -11.87 -16.23
CA GLY A 203 -16.83 -12.31 -14.85
C GLY A 203 -17.76 -13.52 -14.69
N ASP A 204 -18.92 -13.49 -15.35
CA ASP A 204 -19.92 -14.56 -15.33
C ASP A 204 -19.41 -15.84 -16.00
N GLU A 205 -18.74 -15.71 -17.15
CA GLU A 205 -18.20 -16.83 -17.92
C GLU A 205 -16.86 -17.33 -17.39
N LYS A 206 -16.20 -16.55 -16.51
CA LYS A 206 -14.81 -16.76 -16.08
C LYS A 206 -13.85 -16.88 -17.27
N SER A 207 -14.12 -16.12 -18.33
CA SER A 207 -13.31 -16.10 -19.54
C SER A 207 -12.08 -15.17 -19.37
N PRO A 208 -11.06 -15.27 -20.23
CA PRO A 208 -9.92 -14.35 -20.17
C PRO A 208 -10.34 -12.91 -20.47
N LEU A 209 -9.71 -11.94 -19.80
CA LEU A 209 -9.92 -10.52 -20.11
C LEU A 209 -9.62 -10.20 -21.58
N PRO A 210 -10.43 -9.35 -22.23
CA PRO A 210 -10.24 -8.98 -23.63
C PRO A 210 -8.98 -8.11 -23.82
N ASP A 211 -8.34 -8.18 -24.98
CA ASP A 211 -7.16 -7.36 -25.29
C ASP A 211 -7.51 -5.87 -25.39
N VAL A 212 -6.69 -5.01 -24.78
CA VAL A 212 -6.95 -3.56 -24.69
C VAL A 212 -6.93 -2.87 -26.05
N GLU A 213 -6.01 -3.23 -26.94
CA GLU A 213 -5.92 -2.59 -28.27
C GLU A 213 -7.06 -3.05 -29.17
N GLU A 214 -7.41 -4.34 -29.09
CA GLU A 214 -8.56 -4.90 -29.79
C GLU A 214 -9.87 -4.23 -29.37
N THR A 215 -10.10 -4.11 -28.06
CA THR A 215 -11.28 -3.43 -27.51
C THR A 215 -11.33 -1.97 -27.93
N ARG A 216 -10.18 -1.25 -27.90
CA ARG A 216 -10.10 0.14 -28.39
C ARG A 216 -10.49 0.24 -29.85
N ARG A 217 -10.00 -0.68 -30.69
CA ARG A 217 -10.30 -0.68 -32.12
C ARG A 217 -11.79 -0.88 -32.38
N ARG A 218 -12.43 -1.80 -31.66
CA ARG A 218 -13.88 -2.09 -31.78
C ARG A 218 -14.73 -0.90 -31.35
N LEU A 219 -14.38 -0.25 -30.23
CA LEU A 219 -15.03 0.99 -29.79
C LEU A 219 -14.94 2.08 -30.86
N LYS A 220 -13.73 2.32 -31.40
CA LYS A 220 -13.53 3.33 -32.45
C LYS A 220 -14.24 3.02 -33.76
N SER A 221 -14.45 1.75 -34.09
CA SER A 221 -15.16 1.34 -35.30
C SER A 221 -16.67 1.23 -35.13
N GLY A 222 -17.21 1.50 -33.92
CA GLY A 222 -18.62 1.32 -33.60
C GLY A 222 -19.06 -0.15 -33.65
N GLN A 223 -18.11 -1.09 -33.56
CA GLN A 223 -18.41 -2.52 -33.48
C GLN A 223 -18.84 -2.87 -32.06
N ASP A 224 -19.89 -3.67 -31.97
CA ASP A 224 -20.43 -4.07 -30.68
C ASP A 224 -19.38 -4.87 -29.88
N LEU A 225 -19.23 -4.51 -28.60
CA LEU A 225 -18.31 -5.20 -27.69
C LEU A 225 -18.96 -6.44 -27.07
N ILE A 226 -20.29 -6.50 -27.12
CA ILE A 226 -21.12 -7.55 -26.55
C ILE A 226 -21.87 -8.15 -27.73
N ASP A 227 -21.96 -9.48 -27.81
CA ASP A 227 -22.86 -10.16 -28.76
C ASP A 227 -24.33 -10.03 -28.26
N ARG A 228 -24.77 -8.81 -27.97
CA ARG A 228 -26.17 -8.53 -27.65
C ARG A 228 -26.89 -8.24 -28.96
N LEU A 229 -27.80 -9.15 -29.34
CA LEU A 229 -28.83 -8.88 -30.33
C LEU A 229 -29.35 -7.45 -30.13
N THR A 230 -29.20 -6.62 -31.14
CA THR A 230 -29.64 -5.22 -31.04
C THR A 230 -31.15 -5.21 -30.89
N VAL A 231 -31.72 -4.21 -30.18
CA VAL A 231 -33.18 -4.06 -30.00
C VAL A 231 -33.94 -4.10 -31.34
N SER A 232 -33.27 -3.68 -32.43
CA SER A 232 -33.76 -3.78 -33.80
C SER A 232 -34.01 -5.22 -34.26
N GLU A 233 -33.15 -6.19 -33.90
CA GLU A 233 -33.33 -7.61 -34.24
C GLU A 233 -34.42 -8.29 -33.39
N TRP A 234 -34.83 -7.69 -32.28
CA TRP A 234 -35.93 -8.19 -31.44
C TRP A 234 -37.32 -7.79 -31.98
N LEU A 235 -37.42 -6.67 -32.70
CA LEU A 235 -38.69 -6.16 -33.25
C LEU A 235 -39.07 -6.78 -34.61
N ASP A 236 -38.15 -7.49 -35.26
CA ASP A 236 -38.37 -8.18 -36.54
C ASP A 236 -38.77 -9.67 -36.37
N ARG A 237 -39.25 -10.09 -35.20
CA ARG A 237 -39.83 -11.42 -34.90
C ARG A 237 -41.31 -11.35 -34.56
#